data_AF-A0A3D3JRT3-F1
#
_entry.id   AF-A0A3D3JRT3-F1
#
_cell.length_a   1.000
_cell.length_b   1.000
_cell.length_c   1.000
_cell.angle_alpha   90.00
_cell.angle_beta   90.00
_cell.angle_gamma   90.00
#
_symmetry.space_group_name_H-M   'P 1'
#
loop_
_entity.id
_entity.type
_entity.pdbx_description
1 polymer ?
#
loop_
_entity_poly.entity_id
_entity_poly.type
_entity_poly.pdbx_seq_one_letter_code
_entity_poly.pdbx_strand_id
1 'polypeptide(L)'
;MAEAELQLAPFRFDVTPPLGHSICGGWIPSVASVSDPLECVGFVLLGAGKPIVICAVDWLALLNSAHLAWRQTLAEAAGTHADRVAVHCVHQHSAPLVCLDTQAIVAAAGGLEDVIQLDFFDDCLRRGREAVAAALAAPRPVTKLAHGQAKVDKVASNRRVYRDDNGIVLGQRASSAPDEFLRGLPEGLIDPWLKTVAFYDGDDKIAACHYYATHPQSYYGDGIVNSDTAGLARKRRQAEEPDCLHLYFTGCAGNVAAGKYNDG
;
A
#
# COMPACT_ATOMS: atom_id res chain seq x y z
N MET A 1 28.70 9.82 24.27
CA MET A 1 28.52 8.61 23.44
C MET A 1 28.53 9.08 22.00
N ALA A 2 29.31 8.49 21.11
CA ALA A 2 29.22 8.83 19.68
C ALA A 2 27.79 8.50 19.22
N GLU A 3 27.16 9.43 18.49
CA GLU A 3 25.88 9.20 17.84
C GLU A 3 26.05 8.02 16.87
N ALA A 4 25.21 6.98 16.98
CA ALA A 4 25.29 5.86 16.06
C ALA A 4 24.89 6.33 14.66
N GLU A 5 25.71 6.02 13.66
CA GLU A 5 25.41 6.39 12.26
C GLU A 5 24.10 5.70 11.82
N LEU A 6 23.22 6.48 11.18
CA LEU A 6 21.98 5.94 10.63
C LEU A 6 22.29 4.98 9.49
N GLN A 7 21.57 3.87 9.43
CA GLN A 7 21.67 2.92 8.31
C GLN A 7 20.29 2.46 7.85
N LEU A 8 20.18 2.08 6.59
CA LEU A 8 18.96 1.58 5.97
C LEU A 8 19.21 0.18 5.40
N ALA A 9 18.32 -0.76 5.70
CA ALA A 9 18.34 -2.11 5.14
C ALA A 9 17.04 -2.34 4.34
N PRO A 10 17.04 -2.09 3.01
CA PRO A 10 15.87 -2.32 2.15
C PRO A 10 15.55 -3.81 2.01
N PHE A 11 14.26 -4.15 1.98
CA PHE A 11 13.76 -5.49 1.74
C PHE A 11 12.54 -5.49 0.80
N ARG A 12 12.31 -6.64 0.18
CA ARG A 12 11.18 -6.90 -0.71
C ARG A 12 10.78 -8.37 -0.66
N PHE A 13 9.50 -8.66 -0.76
CA PHE A 13 9.00 -10.02 -0.98
C PHE A 13 7.64 -10.05 -1.66
N ASP A 14 7.31 -11.19 -2.27
CA ASP A 14 6.03 -11.42 -2.95
C ASP A 14 4.89 -11.65 -1.96
N VAL A 15 3.77 -10.97 -2.20
CA VAL A 15 2.50 -11.08 -1.47
C VAL A 15 1.33 -11.28 -2.43
N THR A 16 1.58 -11.93 -3.56
CA THR A 16 0.58 -12.21 -4.58
C THR A 16 -0.36 -13.31 -4.08
N PRO A 17 -1.68 -13.05 -3.94
CA PRO A 17 -2.62 -14.07 -3.50
C PRO A 17 -2.76 -15.19 -4.53
N PRO A 18 -2.94 -16.45 -4.09
CA PRO A 18 -3.11 -17.59 -4.98
C PRO A 18 -4.49 -17.56 -5.68
N LEU A 19 -4.65 -18.37 -6.73
CA LEU A 19 -5.95 -18.57 -7.37
C LEU A 19 -7.00 -19.03 -6.36
N GLY A 20 -8.23 -18.52 -6.52
CA GLY A 20 -9.35 -18.80 -5.62
C GLY A 20 -9.28 -18.06 -4.28
N HIS A 21 -8.23 -17.28 -4.00
CA HIS A 21 -8.19 -16.45 -2.79
C HIS A 21 -9.21 -15.32 -2.87
N SER A 22 -9.82 -14.98 -1.74
CA SER A 22 -10.75 -13.85 -1.65
C SER A 22 -10.03 -12.50 -1.76
N ILE A 23 -10.54 -11.57 -2.56
CA ILE A 23 -10.02 -10.19 -2.66
C ILE A 23 -11.13 -9.20 -2.33
N CYS A 24 -10.77 -7.99 -1.90
CA CYS A 24 -11.72 -7.07 -1.26
C CYS A 24 -12.55 -7.69 -0.11
N GLY A 25 -12.04 -8.70 0.60
CA GLY A 25 -12.75 -9.33 1.71
C GLY A 25 -14.02 -10.08 1.26
N GLY A 26 -14.04 -10.56 0.01
CA GLY A 26 -15.14 -11.34 -0.56
C GLY A 26 -16.21 -10.51 -1.26
N TRP A 27 -15.99 -9.20 -1.43
CA TRP A 27 -16.97 -8.31 -2.09
C TRP A 27 -16.97 -8.42 -3.61
N ILE A 28 -15.91 -8.97 -4.19
CA ILE A 28 -15.75 -9.15 -5.64
C ILE A 28 -15.32 -10.61 -5.90
N PRO A 29 -15.37 -11.10 -7.14
CA PRO A 29 -14.93 -12.45 -7.46
C PRO A 29 -13.52 -12.73 -6.94
N SER A 30 -13.33 -13.94 -6.41
CA SER A 30 -12.01 -14.44 -5.98
C SER A 30 -11.00 -14.43 -7.14
N VAL A 31 -9.72 -14.54 -6.79
CA VAL A 31 -8.61 -14.49 -7.76
C VAL A 31 -8.80 -15.52 -8.88
N ALA A 32 -9.07 -15.03 -10.09
CA ALA A 32 -9.19 -15.82 -11.31
C ALA A 32 -7.87 -15.83 -12.11
N SER A 33 -7.12 -14.74 -12.06
CA SER A 33 -5.79 -14.62 -12.66
C SER A 33 -4.99 -13.48 -12.04
N VAL A 34 -3.70 -13.41 -12.37
CA VAL A 34 -2.78 -12.34 -11.95
C VAL A 34 -2.22 -11.68 -13.20
N SER A 35 -2.49 -10.40 -13.41
CA SER A 35 -1.91 -9.63 -14.51
C SER A 35 -0.67 -8.85 -14.09
N ASP A 36 -0.57 -8.52 -12.80
CA ASP A 36 0.57 -7.85 -12.21
C ASP A 36 0.78 -8.33 -10.76
N PRO A 37 1.90 -9.00 -10.42
CA PRO A 37 2.17 -9.54 -9.09
C PRO A 37 2.13 -8.49 -7.99
N LEU A 38 1.90 -8.86 -6.73
CA LEU A 38 1.84 -7.91 -5.61
C LEU A 38 3.09 -8.05 -4.74
N GLU A 39 3.62 -6.93 -4.26
CA GLU A 39 4.85 -6.89 -3.45
C GLU A 39 4.60 -6.24 -2.09
N CYS A 40 5.33 -6.71 -1.08
CA CYS A 40 5.65 -5.91 0.09
C CYS A 40 7.06 -5.34 -0.10
N VAL A 41 7.19 -4.03 0.00
CA VAL A 41 8.46 -3.30 -0.09
C VAL A 41 8.65 -2.47 1.16
N GLY A 42 9.85 -2.52 1.74
CA GLY A 42 10.12 -1.88 3.01
C GLY A 42 11.59 -1.69 3.30
N PHE A 43 11.89 -1.05 4.42
CA PHE A 43 13.25 -0.98 4.93
C PHE A 43 13.27 -1.02 6.45
N VAL A 44 14.40 -1.43 7.00
CA VAL A 44 14.72 -1.29 8.41
C VAL A 44 15.66 -0.10 8.59
N LEU A 45 15.30 0.84 9.46
CA LEU A 45 16.14 1.96 9.89
C LEU A 45 16.86 1.59 11.19
N LEU A 46 18.18 1.70 11.17
CA LEU A 46 19.11 1.43 12.27
C LEU A 46 19.79 2.73 12.73
N GLY A 47 20.43 2.69 13.91
CA GLY A 47 21.16 3.85 14.46
C GLY A 47 20.30 4.80 15.33
N ALA A 48 18.98 4.64 15.35
CA ALA A 48 18.05 5.44 16.15
C ALA A 48 17.46 4.66 17.34
N GLY A 49 18.32 3.97 18.11
CA GLY A 49 17.90 3.04 19.17
C GLY A 49 17.55 1.66 18.62
N LYS A 50 16.45 1.05 19.10
CA LYS A 50 15.98 -0.23 18.51
C LYS A 50 15.58 -0.02 17.04
N PRO A 51 15.71 -1.03 16.18
CA PRO A 51 15.36 -0.91 14.76
C PRO A 51 13.92 -0.43 14.54
N ILE A 52 13.69 0.32 13.46
CA ILE A 52 12.35 0.74 13.01
C ILE A 52 12.10 0.09 11.65
N VAL A 53 10.96 -0.56 11.48
CA VAL A 53 10.56 -1.17 10.21
C VAL A 53 9.45 -0.36 9.57
N ILE A 54 9.60 -0.01 8.31
CA ILE A 54 8.58 0.68 7.52
C ILE A 54 8.36 -0.11 6.24
N CYS A 55 7.13 -0.49 5.94
CA CYS A 55 6.79 -1.12 4.66
C CYS A 55 5.43 -0.69 4.11
N ALA A 56 5.32 -0.80 2.79
CA ALA A 56 4.09 -0.73 2.04
C ALA A 56 3.81 -2.10 1.41
N VAL A 57 2.58 -2.58 1.58
CA VAL A 57 2.06 -3.85 1.07
C VAL A 57 1.06 -3.52 -0.02
N ASP A 58 1.19 -4.16 -1.18
CA ASP A 58 0.28 -4.04 -2.33
C ASP A 58 -1.10 -4.68 -2.10
N TRP A 59 -1.69 -4.46 -0.93
CA TRP A 59 -2.99 -5.00 -0.52
C TRP A 59 -4.02 -3.88 -0.33
N LEU A 60 -5.30 -4.26 -0.32
CA LEU A 60 -6.38 -3.33 -0.04
C LEU A 60 -6.30 -2.86 1.43
N ALA A 61 -6.25 -3.79 2.38
CA ALA A 61 -6.11 -3.44 3.79
C ALA A 61 -5.67 -4.63 4.65
N LEU A 62 -5.02 -4.30 5.77
CA LEU A 62 -4.73 -5.18 6.88
C LEU A 62 -5.41 -4.63 8.13
N LEU A 63 -6.30 -5.40 8.72
CA LEU A 63 -7.16 -4.95 9.82
C LEU A 63 -6.88 -5.75 11.10
N ASN A 64 -7.01 -5.08 12.24
CA ASN A 64 -7.03 -5.67 13.58
C ASN A 64 -5.88 -6.67 13.83
N SER A 65 -6.20 -7.91 14.27
CA SER A 65 -5.22 -8.94 14.57
C SER A 65 -4.31 -9.29 13.39
N ALA A 66 -4.76 -9.11 12.14
CA ALA A 66 -3.92 -9.31 10.97
C ALA A 66 -2.80 -8.26 10.88
N HIS A 67 -3.14 -6.98 11.09
CA HIS A 67 -2.17 -5.89 11.11
C HIS A 67 -1.17 -6.05 12.25
N LEU A 68 -1.66 -6.46 13.42
CA LEU A 68 -0.81 -6.73 14.58
C LEU A 68 0.16 -7.89 14.32
N ALA A 69 -0.29 -9.00 13.74
CA ALA A 69 0.56 -10.15 13.43
C ALA A 69 1.68 -9.80 12.44
N TRP A 70 1.37 -8.98 11.43
CA TRP A 70 2.38 -8.42 10.52
C TRP A 70 3.43 -7.60 11.26
N ARG A 71 2.98 -6.64 12.10
CA ARG A 71 3.90 -5.81 12.89
C ARG A 71 4.77 -6.63 13.84
N GLN A 72 4.19 -7.62 14.53
CA GLN A 72 4.92 -8.49 15.45
C GLN A 72 5.96 -9.32 14.71
N THR A 73 5.59 -9.95 13.60
CA THR A 73 6.50 -10.79 12.82
C THR A 73 7.70 -10.01 12.29
N LEU A 74 7.46 -8.83 11.70
CA LEU A 74 8.54 -7.98 11.20
C LEU A 74 9.38 -7.39 12.34
N ALA A 75 8.76 -7.09 13.49
CA ALA A 75 9.48 -6.62 14.67
C ALA A 75 10.45 -7.67 15.22
N GLU A 76 9.98 -8.92 15.35
CA GLU A 76 10.80 -10.06 15.80
C GLU A 76 11.99 -10.27 14.86
N ALA A 77 11.74 -10.27 13.54
CA ALA A 77 12.79 -10.40 12.54
C ALA A 77 13.84 -9.29 12.62
N ALA A 78 13.41 -8.07 12.96
CA ALA A 78 14.28 -6.92 13.11
C ALA A 78 14.86 -6.74 14.53
N GLY A 79 14.55 -7.63 15.48
CA GLY A 79 15.01 -7.47 16.87
C GLY A 79 14.44 -6.24 17.58
N THR A 80 13.21 -5.84 17.25
CA THR A 80 12.54 -4.65 17.78
C THR A 80 11.16 -4.97 18.36
N HIS A 81 10.36 -3.94 18.64
CA HIS A 81 8.99 -4.06 19.14
C HIS A 81 7.98 -3.65 18.07
N ALA A 82 6.77 -4.21 18.14
CA ALA A 82 5.72 -3.97 17.16
C ALA A 82 5.31 -2.48 17.05
N ASP A 83 5.50 -1.67 18.09
CA ASP A 83 5.27 -0.21 18.08
C ASP A 83 6.32 0.58 17.27
N ARG A 84 7.42 -0.06 16.90
CA ARG A 84 8.45 0.45 15.98
C ARG A 84 8.30 -0.12 14.57
N VAL A 85 7.11 -0.63 14.23
CA VAL A 85 6.80 -1.17 12.90
C VAL A 85 5.58 -0.47 12.32
N ALA A 86 5.76 0.15 11.16
CA ALA A 86 4.70 0.73 10.34
C ALA A 86 4.47 -0.16 9.10
N VAL A 87 3.29 -0.79 9.05
CA VAL A 87 2.81 -1.55 7.89
C VAL A 87 1.66 -0.77 7.27
N HIS A 88 1.84 -0.37 6.01
CA HIS A 88 0.85 0.37 5.23
C HIS A 88 0.33 -0.47 4.08
N CYS A 89 -0.98 -0.45 3.81
CA CYS A 89 -1.56 -1.04 2.61
C CYS A 89 -1.77 0.05 1.56
N VAL A 90 -1.33 -0.19 0.33
CA VAL A 90 -1.47 0.76 -0.78
C VAL A 90 -2.95 1.04 -1.11
N HIS A 91 -3.86 0.14 -0.76
CA HIS A 91 -5.31 0.31 -0.86
C HIS A 91 -5.90 0.07 -2.26
N GLN A 92 -5.22 -0.73 -3.09
CA GLN A 92 -5.75 -1.15 -4.38
C GLN A 92 -6.86 -2.20 -4.23
N HIS A 93 -7.85 -2.14 -5.10
CA HIS A 93 -9.07 -2.97 -4.99
C HIS A 93 -8.99 -4.30 -5.74
N SER A 94 -7.93 -4.54 -6.53
CA SER A 94 -7.61 -5.85 -7.10
C SER A 94 -6.68 -6.66 -6.20
N ALA A 95 -6.87 -6.57 -4.88
CA ALA A 95 -5.98 -7.15 -3.88
C ALA A 95 -6.70 -7.57 -2.58
N PRO A 96 -6.04 -8.36 -1.71
CA PRO A 96 -6.61 -8.80 -0.43
C PRO A 96 -7.01 -7.67 0.51
N LEU A 97 -8.16 -7.81 1.16
CA LEU A 97 -8.52 -7.11 2.40
C LEU A 97 -8.61 -8.16 3.49
N VAL A 98 -7.75 -8.03 4.50
CA VAL A 98 -7.47 -9.10 5.44
C VAL A 98 -7.86 -8.70 6.85
N CYS A 99 -8.69 -9.52 7.48
CA CYS A 99 -9.03 -9.43 8.90
C CYS A 99 -9.17 -10.82 9.50
N LEU A 100 -8.21 -11.26 10.32
CA LEU A 100 -8.24 -12.57 10.97
C LEU A 100 -9.45 -12.72 11.91
N ASP A 101 -9.88 -11.62 12.54
CA ASP A 101 -11.06 -11.64 13.43
C ASP A 101 -12.35 -11.86 12.64
N THR A 102 -12.47 -11.27 11.44
CA THR A 102 -13.61 -11.52 10.55
C THR A 102 -13.61 -12.96 10.07
N GLN A 103 -12.45 -13.50 9.73
CA GLN A 103 -12.30 -14.91 9.35
C GLN A 103 -12.74 -15.85 10.48
N ALA A 104 -12.40 -15.54 11.74
CA ALA A 104 -12.85 -16.33 12.88
C ALA A 104 -14.38 -16.30 13.05
N ILE A 105 -15.03 -15.15 12.82
CA ILE A 105 -16.50 -15.02 12.85
C ILE A 105 -17.14 -15.83 11.72
N VAL A 106 -16.61 -15.72 10.50
CA VAL A 106 -17.07 -16.46 9.30
C VAL A 106 -16.98 -17.97 9.54
N ALA A 107 -15.83 -18.45 10.03
CA ALA A 107 -15.62 -19.86 10.33
C ALA A 107 -16.59 -20.38 11.41
N ALA A 108 -16.88 -19.57 12.44
CA ALA A 108 -17.81 -19.94 13.50
C ALA A 108 -19.28 -19.96 13.06
N ALA A 109 -19.67 -19.10 12.11
CA ALA A 109 -21.03 -19.06 11.58
C ALA A 109 -21.36 -20.32 10.76
N GLY A 110 -20.37 -20.83 10.00
CA GLY A 110 -20.54 -21.96 9.09
C GLY A 110 -21.34 -21.60 7.84
N GLY A 111 -20.93 -22.13 6.67
CA GLY A 111 -21.63 -21.93 5.41
C GLY A 111 -21.39 -20.59 4.71
N LEU A 112 -20.45 -19.78 5.23
CA LEU A 112 -19.92 -18.60 4.54
C LEU A 112 -18.54 -18.93 3.95
N GLU A 113 -18.21 -18.30 2.82
CA GLU A 113 -16.88 -18.43 2.21
C GLU A 113 -15.82 -17.71 3.05
N ASP A 114 -14.60 -18.24 3.02
CA ASP A 114 -13.46 -17.65 3.71
C ASP A 114 -13.10 -16.28 3.11
N VAL A 115 -12.89 -15.29 3.99
CA VAL A 115 -12.43 -13.95 3.59
C VAL A 115 -10.92 -13.89 3.41
N ILE A 116 -10.19 -14.91 3.90
CA ILE A 116 -8.76 -15.09 3.70
C ILE A 116 -8.39 -16.58 3.79
N GLN A 117 -7.46 -17.02 2.93
CA GLN A 117 -6.78 -18.31 3.11
C GLN A 117 -5.64 -18.13 4.12
N LEU A 118 -5.75 -18.79 5.28
CA LEU A 118 -4.81 -18.63 6.39
C LEU A 118 -3.38 -19.09 6.04
N ASP A 119 -3.23 -20.18 5.28
CA ASP A 119 -1.92 -20.67 4.86
C ASP A 119 -1.15 -19.63 4.01
N PHE A 120 -1.87 -18.90 3.14
CA PHE A 120 -1.29 -17.81 2.36
C PHE A 120 -0.86 -16.64 3.25
N PHE A 121 -1.66 -16.31 4.27
CA PHE A 121 -1.32 -15.27 5.23
C PHE A 121 -0.03 -15.62 5.98
N ASP A 122 0.06 -16.84 6.51
CA ASP A 122 1.22 -17.33 7.26
C ASP A 122 2.48 -17.42 6.37
N ASP A 123 2.32 -17.80 5.10
CA ASP A 123 3.43 -17.80 4.15
C ASP A 123 3.95 -16.39 3.88
N CYS A 124 3.06 -15.39 3.76
CA CYS A 124 3.48 -13.99 3.64
C CYS A 124 4.26 -13.52 4.88
N LEU A 125 3.83 -13.89 6.09
CA LEU A 125 4.54 -13.58 7.33
C LEU A 125 5.94 -14.23 7.36
N ARG A 126 6.04 -15.50 6.95
CA ARG A 126 7.30 -16.22 6.85
C ARG A 126 8.27 -15.53 5.87
N ARG A 127 7.81 -15.21 4.66
CA ARG A 127 8.60 -14.46 3.65
C ARG A 127 9.05 -13.10 4.17
N GLY A 128 8.18 -12.38 4.89
CA GLY A 128 8.52 -11.11 5.51
C GLY A 128 9.62 -11.22 6.56
N ARG A 129 9.55 -12.23 7.42
CA ARG A 129 10.62 -12.53 8.39
C ARG A 129 11.95 -12.80 7.70
N GLU A 130 11.95 -13.64 6.67
CA GLU A 130 13.14 -13.99 5.89
C GLU A 130 13.74 -12.78 5.17
N ALA A 131 12.90 -11.96 4.53
CA ALA A 131 13.34 -10.76 3.80
C ALA A 131 13.97 -9.71 4.72
N VAL A 132 13.38 -9.48 5.90
CA VAL A 132 13.95 -8.58 6.92
C VAL A 132 15.28 -9.09 7.44
N ALA A 133 15.36 -10.38 7.80
CA ALA A 133 16.60 -10.98 8.29
C ALA A 133 17.72 -10.90 7.25
N ALA A 134 17.41 -11.16 5.97
CA ALA A 134 18.36 -11.04 4.87
C ALA A 134 18.84 -9.59 4.67
N ALA A 135 17.93 -8.62 4.70
CA ALA A 135 18.28 -7.21 4.54
C ALA A 135 19.23 -6.70 5.64
N LEU A 136 19.07 -7.19 6.87
CA LEU A 136 19.93 -6.82 8.00
C LEU A 136 21.37 -7.33 7.89
N ALA A 137 21.67 -8.24 6.96
CA ALA A 137 23.04 -8.68 6.72
C ALA A 137 23.88 -7.63 5.96
N ALA A 138 23.26 -6.66 5.30
CA ALA A 138 23.94 -5.66 4.47
C ALA A 138 23.27 -4.26 4.56
N PRO A 139 23.20 -3.64 5.75
CA PRO A 139 22.66 -2.29 5.88
C PRO A 139 23.59 -1.26 5.22
N ARG A 140 23.00 -0.25 4.57
CA ARG A 140 23.73 0.86 3.93
C ARG A 140 23.72 2.10 4.82
N PRO A 141 24.82 2.84 4.96
CA PRO A 141 24.83 4.07 5.73
C PRO A 141 23.93 5.14 5.10
N VAL A 142 23.18 5.86 5.92
CA VAL A 142 22.38 7.01 5.49
C VAL A 142 23.17 8.27 5.75
N THR A 143 23.75 8.80 4.68
CA THR A 143 24.59 10.00 4.71
C THR A 143 23.82 11.28 4.40
N LYS A 144 22.73 11.19 3.62
CA LYS A 144 21.90 12.35 3.25
C LYS A 144 20.42 11.96 3.21
N LEU A 145 19.58 12.96 3.47
CA LEU A 145 18.14 12.92 3.25
C LEU A 145 17.78 13.98 2.21
N ALA A 146 16.91 13.62 1.27
CA ALA A 146 16.31 14.57 0.35
C ALA A 146 14.79 14.55 0.50
N HIS A 147 14.16 15.67 0.20
CA HIS A 147 12.70 15.73 0.07
C HIS A 147 12.33 16.56 -1.17
N GLY A 148 11.20 16.24 -1.76
CA GLY A 148 10.69 16.93 -2.92
C GLY A 148 9.17 16.83 -3.01
N GLN A 149 8.57 17.72 -3.78
CA GLN A 149 7.15 17.62 -4.10
C GLN A 149 6.89 18.04 -5.53
N ALA A 150 5.87 17.43 -6.13
CA ALA A 150 5.38 17.77 -7.46
C ALA A 150 3.86 17.80 -7.43
N LYS A 151 3.28 18.74 -8.19
CA LYS A 151 1.84 18.78 -8.38
C LYS A 151 1.47 17.70 -9.39
N VAL A 152 0.57 16.79 -9.00
CA VAL A 152 0.00 15.78 -9.89
C VAL A 152 -1.19 16.40 -10.62
N ASP A 153 -1.19 16.32 -11.95
CA ASP A 153 -2.26 16.85 -12.80
C ASP A 153 -3.16 15.70 -13.27
N LYS A 154 -4.48 15.89 -13.16
CA LYS A 154 -5.52 15.00 -13.72
C LYS A 154 -5.47 13.53 -13.28
N VAL A 155 -5.18 13.27 -12.00
CA VAL A 155 -5.24 11.90 -11.42
C VAL A 155 -6.29 11.79 -10.32
N ALA A 156 -6.49 12.84 -9.53
CA ALA A 156 -7.30 12.81 -8.32
C ALA A 156 -8.47 13.79 -8.42
N SER A 157 -9.61 13.41 -7.86
CA SER A 157 -10.80 14.25 -7.80
C SER A 157 -11.64 13.87 -6.58
N ASN A 158 -12.34 14.84 -6.00
CA ASN A 158 -13.20 14.58 -4.87
C ASN A 158 -14.47 13.85 -5.34
N ARG A 159 -14.82 12.73 -4.70
CA ARG A 159 -16.00 11.92 -5.08
C ARG A 159 -17.33 12.43 -4.53
N ARG A 160 -17.31 13.49 -3.71
CA ARG A 160 -18.48 14.03 -3.00
C ARG A 160 -18.74 15.50 -3.38
N VAL A 161 -18.70 15.81 -4.68
CA VAL A 161 -18.86 17.17 -5.20
C VAL A 161 -20.30 17.52 -5.57
N TYR A 162 -21.17 16.53 -5.84
CA TYR A 162 -22.57 16.79 -6.10
C TYR A 162 -23.32 16.93 -4.78
N ARG A 163 -23.71 18.15 -4.43
CA ARG A 163 -24.36 18.47 -3.15
C ARG A 163 -25.55 19.40 -3.34
N ASP A 164 -26.51 19.33 -2.41
CA ASP A 164 -27.56 20.34 -2.28
C ASP A 164 -27.05 21.58 -1.52
N ASP A 165 -27.94 22.57 -1.35
CA ASP A 165 -27.64 23.82 -0.65
C ASP A 165 -27.33 23.62 0.85
N ASN A 166 -27.74 22.49 1.43
CA ASN A 166 -27.43 22.11 2.82
C ASN A 166 -26.12 21.31 2.94
N GLY A 167 -25.42 21.07 1.82
CA GLY A 167 -24.19 20.29 1.76
C GLY A 167 -24.39 18.77 1.78
N ILE A 168 -25.62 18.27 1.65
CA ILE A 168 -25.91 16.84 1.54
C ILE A 168 -25.41 16.33 0.18
N VAL A 169 -24.69 15.21 0.19
CA VAL A 169 -24.20 14.58 -1.05
C VAL A 169 -25.37 13.95 -1.80
N LEU A 170 -25.68 14.47 -2.97
CA LEU A 170 -26.76 14.00 -3.84
C LEU A 170 -26.32 12.86 -4.77
N GLY A 171 -25.01 12.73 -5.01
CA GLY A 171 -24.44 11.64 -5.80
C GLY A 171 -22.93 11.54 -5.63
N GLN A 172 -22.40 10.34 -5.82
CA GLN A 172 -20.96 10.09 -5.72
C GLN A 172 -20.35 9.90 -7.10
N ARG A 173 -19.29 10.67 -7.40
CA ARG A 173 -18.42 10.41 -8.54
C ARG A 173 -17.45 9.29 -8.16
N ALA A 174 -17.84 8.05 -8.42
CA ALA A 174 -17.03 6.87 -8.14
C ALA A 174 -15.69 6.91 -8.90
N SER A 175 -14.76 6.01 -8.56
CA SER A 175 -13.40 6.00 -9.12
C SER A 175 -13.36 5.71 -10.62
N SER A 176 -14.35 4.97 -11.12
CA SER A 176 -14.77 4.91 -12.53
C SER A 176 -16.14 5.60 -12.62
N ALA A 177 -16.29 6.58 -13.51
CA ALA A 177 -17.48 7.41 -13.60
C ALA A 177 -17.95 7.59 -15.06
N PRO A 178 -18.79 6.66 -15.57
CA PRO A 178 -19.36 6.77 -16.92
C PRO A 178 -20.41 7.90 -17.03
N ASP A 179 -20.98 8.34 -15.89
CA ASP A 179 -21.92 9.45 -15.83
C ASP A 179 -21.22 10.78 -16.18
N GLU A 180 -21.55 11.32 -17.35
CA GLU A 180 -20.99 12.57 -17.87
C GLU A 180 -21.31 13.79 -17.00
N PHE A 181 -22.48 13.83 -16.36
CA PHE A 181 -22.86 14.93 -15.47
C PHE A 181 -21.94 14.95 -14.25
N LEU A 182 -21.79 13.82 -13.56
CA LEU A 182 -20.92 13.72 -12.38
C LEU A 182 -19.45 13.99 -12.72
N ARG A 183 -18.98 13.48 -13.87
CA ARG A 183 -17.62 13.71 -14.37
C ARG A 183 -17.39 15.19 -14.77
N GLY A 184 -18.42 15.83 -15.31
CA GLY A 184 -18.45 17.25 -15.67
C GLY A 184 -18.35 18.20 -14.48
N LEU A 185 -18.79 17.79 -13.29
CA LEU A 185 -18.67 18.59 -12.07
C LEU A 185 -17.20 18.95 -11.75
N PRO A 186 -16.94 20.03 -10.97
CA PRO A 186 -15.59 20.43 -10.60
C PRO A 186 -14.75 19.30 -9.97
N GLU A 187 -13.42 19.41 -10.03
CA GLU A 187 -12.49 18.46 -9.40
C GLU A 187 -12.77 18.34 -7.89
N GLY A 188 -13.17 19.45 -7.26
CA GLY A 188 -13.39 19.53 -5.82
C GLY A 188 -12.08 19.59 -5.05
N LEU A 189 -12.18 19.60 -3.72
CA LEU A 189 -11.01 19.68 -2.84
C LEU A 189 -10.22 18.37 -2.88
N ILE A 190 -8.95 18.47 -3.26
CA ILE A 190 -7.94 17.41 -3.23
C ILE A 190 -6.64 17.95 -2.63
N ASP A 191 -5.76 17.05 -2.18
CA ASP A 191 -4.33 17.38 -2.00
C ASP A 191 -3.58 16.98 -3.28
N PRO A 192 -3.16 17.94 -4.13
CA PRO A 192 -2.57 17.63 -5.42
C PRO A 192 -1.05 17.36 -5.33
N TRP A 193 -0.46 17.38 -4.13
CA TRP A 193 0.99 17.28 -3.97
C TRP A 193 1.43 15.84 -3.72
N LEU A 194 2.12 15.25 -4.71
CA LEU A 194 2.94 14.08 -4.48
C LEU A 194 4.19 14.53 -3.71
N LYS A 195 4.42 13.96 -2.53
CA LYS A 195 5.59 14.24 -1.70
C LYS A 195 6.53 13.05 -1.68
N THR A 196 7.82 13.30 -1.73
CA THR A 196 8.85 12.27 -1.68
C THR A 196 9.86 12.59 -0.58
N VAL A 197 10.25 11.58 0.19
CA VAL A 197 11.45 11.59 1.04
C VAL A 197 12.38 10.48 0.56
N ALA A 198 13.66 10.79 0.37
CA ALA A 198 14.65 9.84 -0.12
C ALA A 198 15.88 9.78 0.77
N PHE A 199 16.47 8.59 0.86
CA PHE A 199 17.63 8.26 1.68
C PHE A 199 18.82 7.94 0.80
N TYR A 200 20.01 8.43 1.15
CA TYR A 200 21.21 8.31 0.31
C TYR A 200 22.43 7.81 1.08
N ASP A 201 23.26 7.06 0.37
CA ASP A 201 24.61 6.65 0.75
C ASP A 201 25.59 7.30 -0.24
N GLY A 202 26.29 8.36 0.18
CA GLY A 202 27.02 9.23 -0.73
C GLY A 202 26.09 9.89 -1.74
N ASP A 203 26.25 9.52 -3.01
CA ASP A 203 25.41 9.99 -4.12
C ASP A 203 24.40 8.92 -4.58
N ASP A 204 24.45 7.71 -4.03
CA ASP A 204 23.53 6.63 -4.34
C ASP A 204 22.23 6.77 -3.55
N LYS A 205 21.10 6.75 -4.25
CA LYS A 205 19.78 6.74 -3.61
C LYS A 205 19.43 5.31 -3.19
N ILE A 206 19.24 5.10 -1.89
CA ILE A 206 18.94 3.78 -1.30
C ILE A 206 17.43 3.48 -1.39
N ALA A 207 16.60 4.44 -1.00
CA ALA A 207 15.16 4.29 -0.98
C ALA A 207 14.45 5.64 -1.13
N ALA A 208 13.24 5.61 -1.71
CA ALA A 208 12.38 6.77 -1.87
C ALA A 208 10.93 6.43 -1.45
N CYS A 209 10.39 7.19 -0.52
CA CYS A 209 9.02 7.08 -0.02
C CYS A 209 8.14 8.15 -0.66
N HIS A 210 7.15 7.73 -1.43
CA HIS A 210 6.21 8.57 -2.15
C HIS A 210 4.85 8.62 -1.45
N TYR A 211 4.27 9.79 -1.26
CA TYR A 211 2.97 9.99 -0.61
C TYR A 211 2.05 10.80 -1.52
N TYR A 212 0.88 10.26 -1.82
CA TYR A 212 -0.14 10.98 -2.61
C TYR A 212 -1.56 10.58 -2.22
N ALA A 213 -2.46 11.56 -2.17
CA ALA A 213 -3.81 11.38 -1.66
C ALA A 213 -4.78 11.00 -2.80
N THR A 214 -4.74 9.74 -3.24
CA THR A 214 -5.73 9.21 -4.19
C THR A 214 -6.03 7.74 -3.92
N HIS A 215 -7.29 7.33 -4.10
CA HIS A 215 -7.70 5.93 -4.08
C HIS A 215 -7.15 5.23 -5.34
N PRO A 216 -6.33 4.18 -5.23
CA PRO A 216 -5.88 3.40 -6.38
C PRO A 216 -6.97 2.39 -6.75
N GLN A 217 -7.96 2.89 -7.48
CA GLN A 217 -9.18 2.17 -7.83
C GLN A 217 -9.54 2.47 -9.28
N SER A 218 -8.57 2.27 -10.18
CA SER A 218 -8.69 2.52 -11.61
C SER A 218 -9.46 1.41 -12.32
N TYR A 219 -9.10 0.15 -12.05
CA TYR A 219 -9.67 -1.05 -12.67
C TYR A 219 -9.66 -2.20 -11.67
N TYR A 220 -10.84 -2.74 -11.35
CA TYR A 220 -11.02 -3.84 -10.38
C TYR A 220 -12.42 -4.46 -10.52
N GLY A 221 -12.66 -5.58 -9.83
CA GLY A 221 -13.99 -6.22 -9.72
C GLY A 221 -14.21 -7.46 -10.58
N ASP A 222 -13.18 -7.88 -11.31
CA ASP A 222 -13.21 -9.01 -12.26
C ASP A 222 -12.42 -10.24 -11.78
N GLY A 223 -11.88 -10.21 -10.57
CA GLY A 223 -11.02 -11.27 -10.04
C GLY A 223 -9.59 -11.26 -10.59
N ILE A 224 -9.17 -10.23 -11.35
CA ILE A 224 -7.81 -10.11 -11.87
C ILE A 224 -6.96 -9.28 -10.91
N VAL A 225 -5.95 -9.93 -10.32
CA VAL A 225 -5.01 -9.31 -9.40
C VAL A 225 -4.03 -8.40 -10.13
N ASN A 226 -3.90 -7.16 -9.64
CA ASN A 226 -2.96 -6.17 -10.14
C ASN A 226 -2.67 -5.09 -9.08
N SER A 227 -1.54 -4.38 -9.22
CA SER A 227 -1.14 -3.32 -8.26
C SER A 227 -1.76 -1.93 -8.52
N ASP A 228 -2.73 -1.84 -9.43
CA ASP A 228 -3.40 -0.62 -9.89
C ASP A 228 -2.39 0.48 -10.36
N THR A 229 -2.89 1.67 -10.67
CA THR A 229 -2.12 2.81 -11.16
C THR A 229 -0.91 3.15 -10.29
N ALA A 230 -1.08 3.18 -8.97
CA ALA A 230 -0.02 3.55 -8.04
C ALA A 230 1.12 2.51 -7.99
N GLY A 231 0.77 1.22 -7.94
CA GLY A 231 1.76 0.14 -7.95
C GLY A 231 2.47 0.01 -9.30
N LEU A 232 1.73 0.15 -10.41
CA LEU A 232 2.32 0.18 -11.76
C LEU A 232 3.30 1.35 -11.90
N ALA A 233 2.95 2.54 -11.41
CA ALA A 233 3.84 3.69 -11.43
C ALA A 233 5.09 3.47 -10.57
N ARG A 234 4.94 2.89 -9.36
CA ARG A 234 6.06 2.53 -8.48
C ARG A 234 7.01 1.54 -9.15
N LYS A 235 6.48 0.50 -9.80
CA LYS A 235 7.28 -0.52 -10.49
C LYS A 235 8.00 0.02 -11.71
N ARG A 236 7.36 0.92 -12.48
CA ARG A 236 8.03 1.65 -13.57
C ARG A 236 9.21 2.45 -13.02
N ARG A 237 9.00 3.18 -11.92
CA ARG A 237 10.09 3.93 -11.28
C ARG A 237 11.20 3.02 -10.76
N GLN A 238 10.85 1.87 -10.20
CA GLN A 238 11.83 0.85 -9.79
C GLN A 238 12.67 0.33 -10.97
N ALA A 239 12.07 0.16 -12.15
CA ALA A 239 12.79 -0.27 -13.34
C ALA A 239 13.72 0.83 -13.89
N GLU A 240 13.34 2.10 -13.74
CA GLU A 240 14.18 3.26 -14.09
C GLU A 240 15.36 3.43 -13.13
N GLU A 241 15.16 3.12 -11.84
CA GLU A 241 16.15 3.27 -10.77
C GLU A 241 16.31 1.96 -9.98
N PRO A 242 16.95 0.92 -10.55
CA PRO A 242 17.00 -0.42 -9.97
C PRO A 242 17.69 -0.50 -8.60
N ASP A 243 18.62 0.40 -8.32
CA ASP A 243 19.38 0.43 -7.06
C ASP A 243 18.68 1.20 -5.93
N CYS A 244 17.54 1.84 -6.22
CA CYS A 244 16.71 2.57 -5.26
C CYS A 244 15.42 1.80 -4.98
N LEU A 245 15.13 1.48 -3.72
CA LEU A 245 13.83 0.92 -3.35
C LEU A 245 12.75 2.01 -3.38
N HIS A 246 11.74 1.85 -4.23
CA HIS A 246 10.59 2.76 -4.25
C HIS A 246 9.43 2.23 -3.41
N LEU A 247 8.92 3.07 -2.51
CA LEU A 247 7.72 2.80 -1.71
C LEU A 247 6.65 3.84 -2.05
N TYR A 248 5.39 3.42 -2.07
CA TYR A 248 4.24 4.31 -2.23
C TYR A 248 3.30 4.16 -1.05
N PHE A 249 2.83 5.29 -0.52
CA PHE A 249 1.89 5.40 0.57
C PHE A 249 0.68 6.21 0.11
N THR A 250 -0.50 5.63 0.24
CA THR A 250 -1.76 6.32 0.00
C THR A 250 -2.02 7.30 1.15
N GLY A 251 -2.13 8.58 0.80
CA GLY A 251 -2.41 9.67 1.74
C GLY A 251 -3.88 9.73 2.17
N CYS A 252 -4.37 10.92 2.49
CA CYS A 252 -5.77 11.15 2.90
C CYS A 252 -6.76 10.99 1.72
N ALA A 253 -7.02 9.74 1.32
CA ALA A 253 -7.75 9.40 0.10
C ALA A 253 -9.21 8.96 0.32
N GLY A 254 -9.78 9.16 1.51
CA GLY A 254 -11.10 8.64 1.87
C GLY A 254 -12.27 9.16 1.00
N ASN A 255 -12.10 10.32 0.37
CA ASN A 255 -13.03 10.89 -0.60
C ASN A 255 -12.35 11.40 -1.87
N VAL A 256 -11.15 10.93 -2.17
CA VAL A 256 -10.37 11.36 -3.34
C VAL A 256 -10.10 10.16 -4.23
N ALA A 257 -10.55 10.20 -5.48
CA ALA A 257 -10.52 9.11 -6.45
C ALA A 257 -10.34 9.62 -7.89
N ALA A 258 -10.12 8.72 -8.85
CA ALA A 258 -9.83 9.09 -10.24
C ALA A 258 -11.04 9.51 -11.09
N GLY A 259 -12.27 9.44 -10.57
CA GLY A 259 -13.50 9.50 -11.37
C GLY A 259 -13.67 10.67 -12.33
N LYS A 260 -13.11 11.85 -12.06
CA LYS A 260 -13.17 12.96 -13.02
C LYS A 260 -12.40 12.66 -14.33
N TYR A 261 -11.38 11.81 -14.22
CA TYR A 261 -10.41 11.50 -15.26
C TYR A 261 -10.45 10.02 -15.68
N ASN A 262 -11.48 9.28 -15.25
CA ASN A 262 -11.68 7.87 -15.54
C ASN A 262 -13.15 7.62 -15.93
N ASP A 263 -13.43 7.45 -17.23
CA ASP A 263 -14.77 7.10 -17.75
C ASP A 263 -15.20 5.67 -17.45
N GLY A 264 -14.25 4.80 -17.10
CA GLY A 264 -14.47 3.39 -16.81
C GLY A 264 -13.82 2.43 -17.79
#